data_AF-A0A7Y6XMQ2-F1
#
_entry.id   AF-A0A7Y6XMQ2-F1
#
_cell.length_a   1.000
_cell.length_b   1.000
_cell.length_c   1.000
_cell.angle_alpha   90.00
_cell.angle_beta   90.00
_cell.angle_gamma   90.00
#
_symmetry.space_group_name_H-M   'P 1'
#
loop_
_entity.id
_entity.type
_entity.pdbx_description
1 polymer ?
#
loop_
_entity_poly.entity_id
_entity_poly.type
_entity_poly.pdbx_seq_one_letter_code
_entity_poly.pdbx_strand_id
1 'polypeptide(L)'
;MEQMEDKPEFESRLDLSGLQTKLDAMRQEIGKVLVGQQEMVDMLLVSILSNGHVLLEGVPGVAKTLTAKLLAKVIKADFSRIQFTPDLMPSDVLGTSIFNQKKTEFEFKPGPIFSNIILIDEINRA
;
A
#
# COMPACT_ATOMS: atom_id res chain seq x y z
N MET A 1 7.28 45.87 -13.02
CA MET A 1 8.40 44.99 -13.41
C MET A 1 8.53 43.95 -12.31
N GLU A 2 8.74 42.69 -12.72
CA GLU A 2 8.98 41.50 -11.87
C GLU A 2 7.73 40.92 -11.19
N GLN A 3 7.34 39.66 -11.37
CA GLN A 3 7.85 38.52 -12.14
C GLN A 3 6.63 37.69 -12.55
N MET A 4 6.57 37.31 -13.82
CA MET A 4 5.67 36.24 -14.29
C MET A 4 6.21 34.94 -13.68
N GLU A 5 5.41 34.29 -12.83
CA GLU A 5 5.69 32.91 -12.43
C GLU A 5 5.70 32.05 -13.69
N ASP A 6 6.89 31.60 -14.04
CA ASP A 6 7.16 30.65 -15.12
C ASP A 6 6.52 29.32 -14.72
N LYS A 7 5.22 29.17 -14.98
CA LYS A 7 4.55 27.88 -14.93
C LYS A 7 5.21 27.04 -16.00
N PRO A 8 5.84 25.90 -15.67
CA PRO A 8 6.32 25.01 -16.72
C PRO A 8 5.10 24.61 -17.57
N GLU A 9 5.11 24.98 -18.84
CA GLU A 9 4.18 24.48 -19.87
C GLU A 9 4.48 23.01 -20.14
N PHE A 10 4.22 22.17 -19.14
CA PHE A 10 4.18 20.74 -19.34
C PHE A 10 2.78 20.37 -19.83
N GLU A 11 2.50 20.64 -21.11
CA GLU A 11 1.34 20.04 -21.77
C GLU A 11 1.62 18.54 -21.94
N SER A 12 1.16 17.75 -20.96
CA SER A 12 1.13 16.30 -21.07
C SER A 12 0.36 15.91 -22.33
N ARG A 13 1.04 15.28 -23.29
CA ARG A 13 0.40 14.70 -24.49
C ARG A 13 -0.56 13.55 -24.16
N LEU A 14 -0.53 13.08 -22.91
CA LEU A 14 -1.46 12.10 -22.36
C LEU A 14 -2.57 12.85 -21.62
N ASP A 15 -3.82 12.56 -21.95
CA ASP A 15 -4.96 13.01 -21.16
C ASP A 15 -4.96 12.31 -19.78
N LEU A 16 -4.57 13.06 -18.75
CA LEU A 16 -4.51 12.59 -17.37
C LEU A 16 -5.75 12.99 -16.55
N SER A 17 -6.74 13.66 -17.15
CA SER A 17 -7.92 14.17 -16.44
C SER A 17 -8.69 13.06 -15.71
N GLY A 18 -8.83 11.90 -16.34
CA GLY A 18 -9.47 10.73 -15.75
C GLY A 18 -8.69 10.13 -14.57
N LEU A 19 -7.36 10.17 -14.60
CA LEU A 19 -6.54 9.73 -13.48
C LEU A 19 -6.64 10.71 -12.32
N GLN A 20 -6.53 12.01 -12.59
CA GLN A 20 -6.63 13.07 -11.59
C GLN A 20 -7.98 13.00 -10.85
N THR A 21 -9.08 12.88 -11.61
CA THR A 21 -10.43 12.74 -11.04
C THR A 21 -10.54 11.51 -10.14
N LYS A 22 -9.96 10.37 -10.53
CA LYS A 22 -9.96 9.16 -9.71
C LYS A 22 -9.14 9.33 -8.43
N LEU A 23 -7.96 9.93 -8.51
CA LEU A 23 -7.12 10.17 -7.34
C LEU A 23 -7.81 11.11 -6.35
N ASP A 24 -8.47 12.16 -6.83
CA ASP A 24 -9.22 13.08 -5.98
C ASP A 24 -10.42 12.40 -5.31
N ALA A 25 -11.14 11.54 -6.04
CA ALA A 25 -12.19 10.71 -5.45
C ALA A 25 -11.63 9.76 -4.37
N MET A 26 -10.46 9.15 -4.59
CA MET A 26 -9.81 8.29 -3.59
C MET A 26 -9.43 9.08 -2.33
N ARG A 27 -8.84 10.27 -2.48
CA ARG A 27 -8.52 11.18 -1.36
C ARG A 27 -9.76 11.53 -0.54
N GLN A 28 -10.85 11.87 -1.20
CA GLN A 28 -12.11 12.21 -0.54
C GLN A 28 -12.66 11.02 0.25
N GLU A 29 -12.67 9.80 -0.32
CA GLU A 29 -13.14 8.61 0.39
C GLU A 29 -12.29 8.28 1.61
N ILE A 30 -10.96 8.39 1.51
CA ILE A 30 -10.05 8.16 2.64
C ILE A 30 -10.26 9.25 3.71
N GLY A 31 -10.42 10.51 3.29
CA GLY A 31 -10.62 11.65 4.17
C GLY A 31 -11.91 11.60 5.01
N LYS A 32 -12.90 10.79 4.63
CA LYS A 32 -14.12 10.56 5.45
C LYS A 32 -13.81 9.83 6.77
N VAL A 33 -12.73 9.05 6.81
CA VAL A 33 -12.35 8.26 7.99
C VAL A 33 -11.07 8.79 8.62
N LEU A 34 -10.14 9.31 7.80
CA LEU A 34 -8.82 9.74 8.23
C LEU A 34 -8.70 11.27 8.18
N VAL A 35 -8.75 11.92 9.35
CA VAL A 35 -8.65 13.38 9.46
C VAL A 35 -7.20 13.80 9.72
N GLY A 36 -6.71 14.81 9.00
CA GLY A 36 -5.41 15.44 9.26
C GLY A 36 -4.18 14.72 8.69
N GLN A 37 -4.35 13.66 7.90
CA GLN A 37 -3.26 12.81 7.39
C GLN A 37 -3.11 12.86 5.85
N GLN A 38 -3.35 14.04 5.23
CA GLN A 38 -3.38 14.16 3.76
C GLN A 38 -2.04 13.82 3.10
N GLU A 39 -0.93 14.30 3.66
CA GLU A 39 0.41 14.06 3.12
C GLU A 39 0.76 12.57 3.06
N MET A 40 0.43 11.81 4.12
CA MET A 40 0.63 10.35 4.13
C MET A 40 -0.18 9.67 3.03
N VAL A 41 -1.43 10.10 2.81
CA VAL A 41 -2.28 9.55 1.74
C VAL A 41 -1.69 9.85 0.37
N ASP A 42 -1.22 11.08 0.14
CA ASP A 42 -0.58 11.46 -1.12
C ASP A 42 0.68 10.64 -1.40
N MET A 43 1.55 10.46 -0.39
CA MET A 43 2.76 9.63 -0.53
C MET A 43 2.44 8.16 -0.83
N LEU A 44 1.37 7.62 -0.25
CA LEU A 44 0.90 6.27 -0.55
C LEU A 44 0.31 6.15 -1.97
N LEU A 45 -0.38 7.18 -2.46
CA LEU A 45 -0.87 7.18 -3.84
C LEU A 45 0.29 7.29 -4.83
N VAL A 46 1.28 8.14 -4.55
CA VAL A 46 2.50 8.25 -5.34
C VAL A 46 3.26 6.93 -5.39
N SER A 47 3.39 6.23 -4.26
CA SER A 47 4.08 4.93 -4.24
C SER A 47 3.37 3.88 -5.09
N ILE A 48 2.04 3.82 -5.07
CA ILE A 48 1.26 2.93 -5.95
C ILE A 48 1.51 3.26 -7.42
N LEU A 49 1.43 4.53 -7.81
CA LEU A 49 1.59 4.96 -9.20
C LEU A 49 3.02 4.75 -9.73
N SER A 50 4.01 4.77 -8.84
CA SER A 50 5.42 4.53 -9.16
C SER A 50 5.87 3.08 -8.99
N ASN A 51 4.96 2.18 -8.57
CA ASN A 51 5.28 0.81 -8.20
C ASN A 51 6.39 0.73 -7.11
N GLY A 52 6.35 1.65 -6.15
CA GLY A 52 7.29 1.76 -5.05
C GLY A 52 6.77 1.16 -3.73
N HIS A 53 7.65 1.14 -2.73
CA HIS A 53 7.34 0.72 -1.36
C HIS A 53 7.43 1.91 -0.40
N VAL A 54 6.67 1.87 0.69
CA VAL A 54 6.62 2.96 1.68
C VAL A 54 7.00 2.43 3.05
N LEU A 55 7.91 3.16 3.71
CA LEU A 55 8.20 2.99 5.12
C LEU A 55 7.39 4.02 5.92
N LEU A 56 6.50 3.55 6.78
CA LEU A 56 5.66 4.41 7.62
C LEU A 56 6.25 4.55 9.02
N GLU A 57 7.11 5.54 9.22
CA GLU A 57 7.68 5.89 10.53
C GLU A 57 6.77 6.85 11.32
N GLY A 58 6.90 6.87 12.64
CA GLY A 58 6.10 7.72 13.54
C GLY A 58 5.56 6.98 14.76
N VAL A 59 5.01 7.75 15.69
CA VAL A 59 4.53 7.24 16.99
C VAL A 59 3.31 6.30 16.85
N PRO A 60 3.10 5.38 17.80
CA PRO A 60 1.90 4.55 17.84
C PRO A 60 0.63 5.40 17.86
N GLY A 61 -0.45 4.91 17.23
CA GLY A 61 -1.77 5.56 17.27
C GLY A 61 -2.07 6.54 16.14
N VAL A 62 -1.14 6.83 15.23
CA VAL A 62 -1.37 7.75 14.08
C VAL A 62 -2.09 7.10 12.88
N ALA A 63 -2.91 6.08 13.14
CA ALA A 63 -3.77 5.41 12.16
C ALA A 63 -3.06 4.85 10.90
N LYS A 64 -1.76 4.52 10.97
CA LYS A 64 -0.97 3.95 9.85
C LYS A 64 -1.60 2.66 9.29
N THR A 65 -1.89 1.70 10.18
CA THR A 65 -2.54 0.42 9.82
C THR A 65 -3.91 0.63 9.20
N LEU A 66 -4.70 1.57 9.75
CA LEU A 66 -6.01 1.90 9.22
C LEU A 66 -5.90 2.51 7.82
N THR A 67 -4.92 3.40 7.61
CA THR A 67 -4.68 4.06 6.32
C THR A 67 -4.38 3.06 5.22
N ALA A 68 -3.42 2.16 5.45
CA ALA A 68 -3.06 1.13 4.47
C ALA A 68 -4.26 0.23 4.11
N LYS A 69 -5.05 -0.18 5.12
CA LYS A 69 -6.25 -0.99 4.93
C LYS A 69 -7.36 -0.24 4.18
N LEU A 70 -7.57 1.03 4.49
CA LEU A 70 -8.56 1.88 3.80
C LEU A 70 -8.19 2.07 2.33
N LEU A 71 -6.91 2.36 2.06
CA LEU A 71 -6.41 2.54 0.71
C LEU A 71 -6.67 1.30 -0.15
N ALA A 72 -6.31 0.11 0.33
CA ALA A 72 -6.58 -1.15 -0.36
C ALA A 72 -8.08 -1.36 -0.62
N LYS A 73 -8.93 -1.04 0.36
CA LYS A 73 -10.39 -1.13 0.21
C LYS A 73 -10.93 -0.17 -0.86
N VAL A 74 -10.44 1.06 -0.89
CA VAL A 74 -10.87 2.10 -1.85
C VAL A 74 -10.54 1.71 -3.27
N ILE A 75 -9.35 1.14 -3.51
CA ILE A 75 -8.93 0.71 -4.84
C ILE A 75 -9.34 -0.74 -5.18
N LYS A 76 -10.07 -1.41 -4.28
CA LYS A 76 -10.48 -2.83 -4.39
C LYS A 76 -9.31 -3.79 -4.65
N ALA A 77 -8.21 -3.58 -3.94
CA ALA A 77 -7.04 -4.44 -3.97
C ALA A 77 -7.06 -5.44 -2.81
N ASP A 78 -6.49 -6.62 -3.03
CA ASP A 78 -6.25 -7.57 -1.96
C ASP A 78 -5.29 -6.95 -0.93
N PHE A 79 -5.60 -7.17 0.34
CA PHE A 79 -4.82 -6.64 1.46
C PHE A 79 -4.36 -7.79 2.35
N SER A 80 -3.07 -7.79 2.65
CA SER A 80 -2.46 -8.71 3.60
C SER A 80 -1.70 -7.94 4.67
N ARG A 81 -1.70 -8.48 5.90
CA ARG A 81 -0.99 -7.91 7.04
C ARG A 81 -0.04 -8.96 7.59
N ILE A 82 1.23 -8.58 7.73
CA ILE A 82 2.27 -9.41 8.31
C ILE A 82 2.79 -8.67 9.55
N GLN A 83 2.73 -9.32 10.70
CA GLN A 83 3.33 -8.82 11.92
C GLN A 83 4.73 -9.43 12.03
N PHE A 84 5.76 -8.61 12.05
CA PHE A 84 7.11 -9.11 12.26
C PHE A 84 7.33 -9.38 13.75
N THR A 85 7.82 -10.59 14.02
CA THR A 85 8.23 -11.06 15.34
C THR A 85 9.60 -11.74 15.21
N PRO A 86 10.43 -11.77 16.27
CA PRO A 86 11.78 -12.32 16.19
C PRO A 86 11.86 -13.81 15.82
N ASP A 87 10.74 -14.52 15.96
CA ASP A 87 10.56 -15.94 15.65
C ASP A 87 9.95 -16.19 14.27
N LEU A 88 9.58 -15.14 13.52
CA LEU A 88 8.98 -15.26 12.21
C LEU A 88 9.96 -15.90 11.23
N MET A 89 9.57 -17.03 10.61
CA MET A 89 10.41 -17.71 9.63
C MET A 89 10.11 -17.20 8.21
N PRO A 90 11.10 -17.22 7.29
CA PRO A 90 10.84 -16.85 5.89
C PRO A 90 9.69 -17.65 5.24
N SER A 91 9.50 -18.91 5.63
CA SER A 91 8.38 -19.76 5.18
C SER A 91 7.01 -19.25 5.63
N ASP A 92 6.93 -18.50 6.73
CA ASP A 92 5.66 -17.93 7.20
C ASP A 92 5.23 -16.73 6.34
N VAL A 93 6.18 -16.11 5.64
CA VAL A 93 5.95 -14.98 4.72
C VAL A 93 5.75 -15.47 3.29
N LEU A 94 6.63 -16.35 2.81
CA LEU A 94 6.61 -16.88 1.45
C LEU A 94 5.59 -18.01 1.28
N GLY A 95 5.32 -18.79 2.33
CA GLY A 95 4.52 -20.00 2.24
C GLY A 95 5.36 -21.28 2.27
N THR A 96 4.66 -22.41 2.26
CA THR A 96 5.27 -23.73 2.46
C THR A 96 4.61 -24.80 1.58
N SER A 97 5.32 -25.88 1.32
CA SER A 97 4.76 -27.05 0.63
C SER A 97 4.16 -28.00 1.66
N ILE A 98 2.85 -28.23 1.57
CA ILE A 98 2.13 -29.17 2.43
C ILE A 98 1.91 -30.49 1.70
N PHE A 99 2.06 -31.61 2.39
CA PHE A 99 1.75 -32.90 1.81
C PHE A 99 0.23 -33.15 1.82
N ASN A 100 -0.38 -33.23 0.63
CA ASN A 100 -1.78 -33.57 0.47
C ASN A 100 -1.95 -35.10 0.44
N GLN A 101 -2.37 -35.67 1.57
CA GLN A 101 -2.55 -37.13 1.73
C GLN A 101 -3.54 -37.74 0.72
N LYS A 102 -4.58 -37.00 0.30
CA LYS A 102 -5.59 -37.51 -0.64
C LYS A 102 -5.02 -37.74 -2.04
N LYS A 103 -4.02 -36.95 -2.42
CA LYS A 103 -3.37 -37.00 -3.73
C LYS A 103 -1.96 -37.57 -3.69
N THR A 104 -1.42 -37.80 -2.50
CA THR A 104 -0.03 -38.24 -2.29
C THR A 104 0.98 -37.32 -2.97
N GLU A 105 0.69 -36.02 -3.00
CA GLU A 105 1.53 -34.99 -3.63
C GLU A 105 1.81 -33.83 -2.67
N PHE A 106 2.89 -33.10 -2.91
CA PHE A 106 3.17 -31.84 -2.21
C PHE A 106 2.49 -30.68 -2.95
N GLU A 107 1.64 -29.93 -2.25
CA GLU A 107 0.98 -28.72 -2.76
C GLU A 107 1.59 -27.48 -2.10
N PHE A 108 1.99 -26.51 -2.93
CA PHE A 108 2.44 -25.21 -2.41
C PHE A 108 1.26 -24.42 -1.84
N LYS A 109 1.40 -23.95 -0.60
CA LYS A 109 0.50 -22.99 0.03
C LYS A 109 1.18 -21.63 0.07
N PRO A 110 0.70 -20.64 -0.70
CA PRO A 110 1.29 -19.31 -0.71
C PRO A 110 1.13 -18.64 0.66
N GLY A 111 2.18 -17.94 1.09
CA GLY A 111 2.17 -17.15 2.31
C GLY A 111 1.46 -15.80 2.13
N PRO A 112 1.40 -14.98 3.20
CA PRO A 112 0.72 -13.69 3.21
C PRO A 112 1.37 -12.64 2.29
N ILE A 113 2.58 -12.86 1.78
CA ILE A 113 3.21 -11.95 0.82
C ILE A 113 2.50 -11.94 -0.55
N PHE A 114 1.65 -12.93 -0.85
CA PHE A 114 0.93 -13.00 -2.12
C PHE A 114 -0.35 -12.18 -2.07
N SER A 115 -0.20 -10.85 -2.09
CA SER A 115 -1.30 -9.88 -2.08
C SER A 115 -0.92 -8.62 -2.86
N ASN A 116 -1.89 -7.77 -3.20
CA ASN A 116 -1.62 -6.54 -3.93
C ASN A 116 -1.01 -5.46 -3.03
N ILE A 117 -1.54 -5.32 -1.80
CA ILE A 117 -1.03 -4.41 -0.78
C ILE A 117 -0.70 -5.22 0.46
N ILE A 118 0.53 -5.10 0.93
CA ILE A 118 1.04 -5.82 2.09
C ILE A 118 1.48 -4.79 3.12
N LEU A 119 0.85 -4.82 4.29
CA LEU A 119 1.31 -4.06 5.45
C LEU A 119 2.21 -4.93 6.31
N ILE A 120 3.44 -4.47 6.51
CA ILE A 120 4.39 -5.09 7.44
C ILE A 120 4.46 -4.22 8.70
N ASP A 121 3.93 -4.73 9.81
CA ASP A 121 4.01 -4.06 11.10
C ASP A 121 5.28 -4.51 11.84
N GLU A 122 5.92 -3.57 12.53
CA GLU A 122 7.14 -3.78 13.34
C GLU A 122 8.31 -4.40 12.57
N ILE A 123 8.57 -3.91 11.35
CA ILE A 123 9.66 -4.40 10.48
C ILE A 123 11.03 -4.45 11.16
N ASN A 124 11.24 -3.59 12.16
CA ASN A 124 12.44 -3.52 12.99
C ASN A 124 12.59 -4.70 13.99
N ARG A 125 11.65 -5.66 14.02
CA ARG A 125 11.68 -6.87 14.87
C ARG A 125 11.99 -8.16 14.11
N ALA A 126 12.15 -8.11 12.78
CA ALA A 126 12.68 -9.23 12.01
C ALA A 126 14.15 -9.49 12.30
#